data_AF-A0A9W7LJE0-F1
#
_entry.id   AF-A0A9W7LJE0-F1
#
_cell.length_a   1.000
_cell.length_b   1.000
_cell.length_c   1.000
_cell.angle_alpha   90.00
_cell.angle_beta   90.00
_cell.angle_gamma   90.00
#
_symmetry.space_group_name_H-M   'P 1'
#
loop_
_entity.id
_entity.type
_entity.pdbx_description
1 polymer ?
#
loop_
_entity_poly.entity_id
_entity_poly.type
_entity_poly.pdbx_seq_one_letter_code
_entity_poly.pdbx_strand_id
1 'polypeptide(L)'
;MQGRRVLKYFHIKEAAGGEGRAVVRPFAVNVTDGTMEIHFRWAGKGTTNIPRRGVYGPLSSAISIVDPAYRPPKIKGGIATSTVLGIVGGAVLVALLLIVGILWWKDCLRRERTLEQDLKGIEFVTPYFDLGFEIN
;
A
#
# COMPACT_ATOMS: atom_id res chain seq x y z
N MET A 1 25.06 -21.16 22.75
CA MET A 1 25.34 -20.24 21.64
C MET A 1 26.54 -20.80 20.91
N GLN A 2 26.44 -21.05 19.60
CA GLN A 2 27.55 -21.58 18.79
C GLN A 2 28.19 -22.85 19.40
N GLY A 3 27.36 -23.83 19.78
CA GLY A 3 27.81 -25.06 20.47
C GLY A 3 28.30 -24.89 21.91
N ARG A 4 28.59 -23.66 22.37
CA ARG A 4 29.06 -23.38 23.74
C ARG A 4 27.91 -23.07 24.70
N ARG A 5 28.00 -23.59 25.92
CA ARG A 5 27.04 -23.29 26.99
C ARG A 5 27.44 -22.00 27.69
N VAL A 6 26.70 -20.92 27.39
CA VAL A 6 26.97 -19.57 27.95
C VAL A 6 26.18 -19.33 29.24
N LEU A 7 25.05 -20.01 29.40
CA LEU A 7 24.18 -19.86 30.57
C LEU A 7 23.77 -21.24 31.09
N LYS A 8 23.95 -21.50 32.39
CA LYS A 8 23.65 -22.77 33.05
C LYS A 8 22.79 -22.50 34.29
N TYR A 9 21.73 -23.29 34.49
CA TYR A 9 20.83 -23.20 35.65
C TYR A 9 20.30 -21.79 35.93
N PHE A 10 19.84 -21.10 34.89
CA PHE A 10 19.32 -19.75 35.05
C PHE A 10 17.87 -19.76 35.55
N HIS A 11 17.67 -19.28 36.77
CA HIS A 11 16.36 -19.10 37.35
C HIS A 11 15.92 -17.64 37.16
N ILE A 12 14.97 -17.42 36.25
CA ILE A 12 14.56 -16.07 35.82
C ILE A 12 13.96 -15.30 37.01
N LYS A 13 13.13 -15.95 37.83
CA LYS A 13 12.48 -15.33 39.00
C LYS A 13 13.51 -14.82 40.02
N GLU A 14 14.55 -15.60 40.30
CA GLU A 14 15.65 -15.16 41.18
C GLU A 14 16.46 -14.03 40.55
N ALA A 15 16.82 -14.17 39.27
CA ALA A 15 17.59 -13.15 38.57
C ALA A 15 16.81 -11.83 38.43
N ALA A 16 15.48 -11.87 38.39
CA ALA A 16 14.59 -10.72 38.33
C ALA A 16 14.26 -10.13 39.71
N GLY A 17 14.57 -10.85 40.79
CA GLY A 17 14.17 -10.51 42.15
C GLY A 17 12.65 -10.55 42.37
N GLY A 18 11.91 -11.37 41.60
CA GLY A 18 10.45 -11.46 41.67
C GLY A 18 9.78 -11.90 40.37
N GLU A 19 8.48 -12.14 40.42
CA GLU A 19 7.66 -12.47 39.24
C GLU A 19 7.28 -11.20 38.46
N GLY A 20 7.04 -11.32 37.16
CA GLY A 20 6.61 -10.21 36.30
C GLY A 20 7.68 -9.15 35.97
N ARG A 21 8.93 -9.36 36.42
CA ARG A 21 10.05 -8.46 36.14
C ARG A 21 10.89 -8.97 34.97
N ALA A 22 11.16 -8.09 34.01
CA ALA A 22 11.99 -8.41 32.86
C ALA A 22 13.48 -8.50 33.26
N VAL A 23 14.19 -9.49 32.73
CA VAL A 23 15.64 -9.63 32.89
C VAL A 23 16.28 -9.65 31.53
N VAL A 24 17.12 -8.66 31.26
CA VAL A 24 17.89 -8.57 30.02
C VAL A 24 19.32 -9.02 30.30
N ARG A 25 19.84 -9.97 29.52
CA ARG A 25 21.22 -10.43 29.61
C ARG A 25 21.90 -10.32 28.24
N PRO A 26 22.85 -9.39 28.05
CA PRO A 26 23.62 -9.30 26.82
C PRO A 26 24.68 -10.40 26.77
N PHE A 27 24.84 -11.03 25.61
CA PHE A 27 25.90 -12.00 25.35
C PHE A 27 26.62 -11.62 24.06
N ALA A 28 27.93 -11.39 24.14
CA ALA A 28 28.77 -11.13 22.98
C ALA A 28 29.22 -12.46 22.37
N VAL A 29 28.98 -12.65 21.08
CA VAL A 29 29.35 -13.85 20.33
C VAL A 29 29.93 -13.43 19.00
N ASN A 30 31.10 -13.97 18.65
CA ASN A 30 31.67 -13.79 17.31
C ASN A 30 31.04 -14.82 16.37
N VAL A 31 30.45 -14.36 15.26
CA VAL A 31 29.79 -15.21 14.26
C VAL A 31 30.55 -15.09 12.96
N THR A 32 31.24 -16.17 12.56
CA THR A 32 32.09 -16.19 11.36
C THR A 32 31.34 -16.57 10.10
N ASP A 33 30.26 -17.35 10.21
CA ASP A 33 29.56 -17.97 9.08
C ASP A 33 28.19 -17.33 8.79
N GLY A 34 27.96 -16.11 9.30
CA GLY A 34 26.68 -15.39 9.17
C GLY A 34 25.48 -16.02 9.90
N THR A 35 25.59 -17.26 10.38
CA THR A 35 24.54 -17.99 11.08
C THR A 35 24.82 -18.08 12.57
N MET A 36 23.87 -17.66 13.42
CA MET A 36 23.97 -17.77 14.87
C MET A 36 23.07 -18.86 15.46
N GLU A 37 23.67 -19.90 16.02
CA GLU A 37 22.93 -20.98 16.68
C GLU A 37 22.70 -20.73 18.18
N ILE A 38 21.44 -20.84 18.60
CA ILE A 38 21.02 -20.75 20.00
C ILE A 38 20.25 -22.02 20.37
N HIS A 39 20.79 -22.79 21.33
CA HIS A 39 20.13 -23.99 21.85
C HIS A 39 19.61 -23.75 23.27
N PHE A 40 18.31 -23.93 23.45
CA PHE A 40 17.67 -23.96 24.77
C PHE A 40 17.58 -25.41 25.25
N ARG A 41 18.34 -25.74 26.31
CA ARG A 41 18.34 -27.07 26.92
C ARG A 41 17.66 -27.00 28.27
N TRP A 42 16.59 -27.77 28.44
CA TRP A 42 15.99 -27.98 29.75
C TRP A 42 16.68 -29.14 30.46
N ALA A 43 17.25 -28.90 31.64
CA ALA A 43 17.93 -29.93 32.43
C ALA A 43 17.02 -30.59 33.49
N GLY A 44 15.69 -30.45 33.38
CA GLY A 44 14.74 -31.29 34.10
C GLY A 44 14.58 -31.05 35.60
N LYS A 45 14.97 -29.89 36.14
CA LYS A 45 14.61 -29.53 37.53
C LYS A 45 13.19 -28.95 37.57
N GLY A 46 12.17 -29.82 37.50
CA GLY A 46 10.75 -29.48 37.67
C GLY A 46 9.89 -30.70 37.97
N THR A 47 8.95 -30.58 38.91
CA THR A 47 8.11 -31.66 39.44
C THR A 47 6.98 -32.05 38.47
N THR A 48 6.80 -33.33 38.16
CA THR A 48 5.90 -33.81 37.08
C THR A 48 4.43 -33.99 37.50
N ASN A 49 4.00 -33.69 38.73
CA ASN A 49 2.59 -33.88 39.12
C ASN A 49 2.08 -32.89 40.18
N ILE A 50 0.81 -32.47 40.00
CA ILE A 50 0.00 -31.68 40.96
C ILE A 50 -0.16 -32.52 42.25
N PRO A 51 -0.11 -31.94 43.48
CA PRO A 51 -0.62 -30.61 43.88
C PRO A 51 0.27 -29.41 43.53
N ARG A 52 1.55 -29.60 43.19
CA ARG A 52 2.43 -28.49 42.75
C ARG A 52 2.81 -28.63 41.28
N ARG A 53 2.26 -27.73 40.45
CA ARG A 53 2.60 -27.63 39.01
C ARG A 53 4.10 -27.43 38.84
N GLY A 54 4.71 -28.26 38.00
CA GLY A 54 6.12 -28.23 37.67
C GLY A 54 6.59 -26.94 36.99
N VAL A 55 7.88 -26.69 37.10
CA VAL A 55 8.58 -25.64 36.36
C VAL A 55 8.61 -26.05 34.90
N TYR A 56 7.84 -25.33 34.07
CA TYR A 56 7.86 -25.44 32.63
C TYR A 56 9.25 -25.11 32.09
N GLY A 57 9.60 -25.65 30.92
CA GLY A 57 10.93 -25.54 30.30
C GLY A 57 11.44 -24.10 30.12
N PRO A 58 12.63 -23.91 29.54
CA PRO A 58 13.29 -22.61 29.45
C PRO A 58 12.36 -21.54 28.84
N LEU A 59 11.94 -20.58 29.65
CA LEU A 59 11.11 -19.46 29.22
C LEU A 59 12.00 -18.34 28.68
N SER A 60 11.77 -17.90 27.45
CA SER A 60 12.36 -16.70 26.87
C SER A 60 11.26 -15.91 26.17
N SER A 61 11.10 -14.63 26.51
CA SER A 61 10.04 -13.79 25.94
C SER A 61 10.50 -13.04 24.69
N ALA A 62 11.82 -12.86 24.50
CA ALA A 62 12.37 -12.11 23.38
C ALA A 62 13.86 -12.41 23.20
N ILE A 63 14.30 -12.44 21.94
CA ILE A 63 15.71 -12.51 21.56
C ILE A 63 15.97 -11.30 20.67
N SER A 64 16.96 -10.48 21.04
CA SER A 64 17.43 -9.36 20.23
C SER A 64 18.85 -9.66 19.76
N ILE A 65 19.08 -9.49 18.46
CA ILE A 65 20.40 -9.65 17.84
C ILE A 65 20.80 -8.29 17.32
N VAL A 66 21.96 -7.81 17.77
CA VAL A 66 22.53 -6.54 17.34
C VAL A 66 23.84 -6.85 16.63
N ASP A 67 23.85 -6.65 15.31
CA ASP A 67 25.07 -6.67 14.51
C ASP A 67 25.52 -5.22 14.27
N PRO A 68 26.67 -4.78 14.82
CA PRO A 68 27.16 -3.42 14.65
C PRO A 68 27.53 -3.08 13.20
N ALA A 69 27.78 -4.09 12.35
CA ALA A 69 28.09 -3.89 10.94
C ALA A 69 26.84 -3.95 10.04
N TYR A 70 25.69 -4.36 10.57
CA TYR A 70 24.47 -4.49 9.79
C TYR A 70 23.91 -3.12 9.41
N ARG A 71 23.84 -2.87 8.10
CA ARG A 71 23.15 -1.72 7.53
C ARG A 71 21.87 -2.21 6.87
N PRO A 72 20.69 -1.94 7.44
CA PRO A 72 19.45 -2.34 6.79
C PRO A 72 19.38 -1.67 5.41
N PRO A 73 18.91 -2.39 4.37
CA PRO A 73 18.68 -1.77 3.09
C PRO A 73 17.71 -0.61 3.29
N LYS A 74 18.07 0.57 2.75
CA LYS A 74 17.15 1.71 2.68
C LYS A 74 16.01 1.29 1.78
N ILE A 75 14.89 0.83 2.37
CA ILE A 75 13.66 0.62 1.64
C ILE A 75 13.29 2.01 1.09
N LYS A 76 13.44 2.21 -0.22
CA LYS A 76 12.94 3.39 -0.93
C LYS A 76 11.42 3.26 -1.03
N GLY A 77 10.75 3.28 0.11
CA GLY A 77 9.31 3.24 0.26
C GLY A 77 8.81 4.66 0.43
N GLY A 78 8.80 5.41 -0.65
CA GLY A 78 8.17 6.73 -0.72
C GLY A 78 7.71 6.93 -2.15
N ILE A 79 6.40 7.10 -2.35
CA ILE A 79 5.83 7.52 -3.61
C ILE A 79 6.59 8.79 -4.01
N ALA A 80 7.24 8.76 -5.17
CA ALA A 80 8.00 9.89 -5.66
C ALA A 80 7.08 11.12 -5.70
N THR A 81 7.47 12.17 -4.98
CA THR A 81 6.77 13.46 -4.93
C THR A 81 6.65 14.12 -6.31
N SER A 82 7.31 13.58 -7.33
CA SER A 82 7.27 13.99 -8.73
C SER A 82 5.98 13.62 -9.48
N THR A 83 5.12 12.74 -8.93
CA THR A 83 3.87 12.34 -9.61
C THR A 83 2.68 13.27 -9.35
N VAL A 84 2.72 14.08 -8.28
CA VAL A 84 1.58 14.93 -7.88
C VAL A 84 1.40 16.14 -8.80
N LEU A 85 2.46 16.65 -9.44
CA LEU A 85 2.38 17.84 -10.30
C LEU A 85 1.77 17.55 -11.69
N GLY A 86 1.75 16.28 -12.13
CA GLY A 86 1.17 15.90 -13.42
C GLY A 86 -0.37 15.81 -13.40
N ILE A 87 -0.97 15.50 -12.24
CA ILE A 87 -2.41 15.23 -12.13
C ILE A 87 -3.22 16.53 -12.10
N VAL A 88 -2.69 17.59 -11.49
CA VAL A 88 -3.38 18.89 -11.38
C VAL A 88 -3.49 19.58 -12.74
N GLY A 89 -2.46 19.50 -13.58
CA GLY A 89 -2.49 20.09 -14.93
C GLY A 89 -3.43 19.36 -15.90
N GLY A 90 -3.47 18.03 -15.83
CA GLY A 90 -4.32 17.22 -16.72
C GLY A 90 -5.83 17.45 -16.51
N ALA A 91 -6.26 17.59 -15.25
CA ALA A 91 -7.68 17.79 -14.93
C ALA A 91 -8.22 19.13 -15.46
N VAL A 92 -7.42 20.20 -15.39
CA VAL A 92 -7.81 21.53 -15.90
C VAL A 92 -7.93 21.53 -17.42
N LEU A 93 -6.97 20.90 -18.13
CA LEU A 93 -7.02 20.80 -19.59
C LEU A 93 -8.22 19.99 -20.07
N VAL A 94 -8.53 18.85 -19.43
CA VAL A 94 -9.69 18.03 -19.78
C VAL A 94 -10.99 18.79 -19.50
N ALA A 95 -11.11 19.49 -18.38
CA ALA A 95 -12.28 20.31 -18.06
C ALA A 95 -12.50 21.42 -19.10
N LEU A 96 -11.45 22.11 -19.53
CA LEU A 96 -11.53 23.13 -20.58
C LEU A 96 -11.99 22.56 -21.91
N LEU A 97 -11.44 21.41 -22.34
CA LEU A 97 -11.85 20.74 -23.57
C LEU A 97 -13.32 20.29 -23.54
N LEU A 98 -13.80 19.79 -22.39
CA LEU A 98 -15.20 19.42 -22.22
C LEU A 98 -16.14 20.63 -22.31
N ILE A 99 -15.78 21.75 -21.66
CA ILE A 99 -16.59 22.98 -21.72
C ILE A 99 -16.68 23.50 -23.16
N VAL A 100 -15.55 23.59 -23.86
CA VAL A 100 -15.51 24.03 -25.27
C VAL A 100 -16.30 23.08 -26.17
N GLY A 101 -16.16 21.77 -25.98
CA GLY A 101 -16.91 20.77 -26.74
C GLY A 101 -18.42 20.90 -26.55
N ILE A 102 -18.89 21.11 -25.33
CA ILE A 102 -20.32 21.30 -25.04
C ILE A 102 -20.84 22.61 -25.63
N LEU A 103 -20.06 23.70 -25.55
CA LEU A 103 -20.43 24.99 -26.16
C LEU A 103 -20.53 24.86 -27.68
N TRP A 104 -19.52 24.31 -28.34
CA TRP A 104 -19.58 24.02 -29.77
C TRP A 104 -20.72 23.11 -30.16
N TRP A 105 -21.00 22.07 -29.38
CA TRP A 105 -22.15 21.19 -29.64
C TRP A 105 -23.46 21.99 -29.57
N LYS A 106 -23.63 22.86 -28.57
CA LYS A 106 -24.84 23.67 -28.41
C LYS A 106 -24.98 24.75 -29.48
N ASP A 107 -23.90 25.38 -29.91
CA ASP A 107 -23.90 26.36 -31.01
C ASP A 107 -24.13 25.68 -32.37
N CYS A 108 -23.52 24.52 -32.60
CA CYS A 108 -23.76 23.73 -33.81
C CYS A 108 -25.20 23.23 -33.88
N LEU A 109 -25.72 22.64 -32.79
CA LEU A 109 -27.13 22.24 -32.70
C LEU A 109 -28.09 23.43 -32.84
N ARG A 110 -27.76 24.60 -32.27
CA ARG A 110 -28.59 25.81 -32.40
C ARG A 110 -28.63 26.28 -33.85
N ARG A 111 -27.48 26.26 -34.53
CA ARG A 111 -27.37 26.61 -35.95
C ARG A 111 -28.13 25.59 -36.80
N GLU A 112 -27.96 24.30 -36.56
CA GLU A 112 -28.68 23.23 -37.26
C GLU A 112 -30.20 23.36 -37.10
N ARG A 113 -30.69 23.64 -35.87
CA ARG A 113 -32.10 23.93 -35.61
C ARG A 113 -32.61 25.16 -36.35
N THR A 114 -31.79 26.21 -36.45
CA THR A 114 -32.13 27.44 -37.19
C THR A 114 -32.19 27.15 -38.69
N LEU A 115 -31.23 26.38 -39.23
CA LEU A 115 -31.22 25.96 -40.63
C LEU A 115 -32.39 25.03 -40.96
N GLU A 116 -32.74 24.08 -40.10
CA GLU A 116 -33.92 23.23 -40.30
C GLU A 116 -35.23 24.02 -40.27
N GLN A 117 -35.34 25.04 -39.40
CA GLN A 117 -36.50 25.93 -39.36
C GLN A 117 -36.57 26.83 -40.59
N ASP A 118 -35.43 27.36 -41.04
CA ASP A 118 -35.34 28.18 -42.23
C ASP A 118 -35.70 27.35 -43.47
N LEU A 119 -35.09 26.17 -43.64
CA LEU A 119 -35.38 25.20 -44.72
C LEU A 119 -36.86 24.79 -44.77
N LYS A 120 -37.48 24.49 -43.62
CA LYS A 120 -38.93 24.23 -43.56
C LYS A 120 -39.75 25.46 -43.97
N GLY A 121 -39.28 26.67 -43.66
CA GLY A 121 -39.88 27.91 -44.13
C GLY A 121 -39.77 28.10 -45.65
N ILE A 122 -38.63 27.73 -46.25
CA ILE A 122 -38.41 27.84 -47.71
C ILE A 122 -39.19 26.77 -48.48
N GLU A 123 -39.33 25.56 -47.93
CA GLU A 123 -40.09 24.46 -48.56
C GLU A 123 -41.57 24.82 -48.76
N PHE A 124 -42.15 25.60 -47.83
CA PHE A 124 -43.50 26.16 -47.98
C PHE A 124 -43.60 27.31 -49.02
N VAL A 125 -42.47 27.91 -49.41
CA VAL A 125 -42.37 28.98 -50.41
C VAL A 125 -41.66 28.49 -51.67
N THR A 126 -41.86 27.21 -52.04
CA THR A 126 -41.50 26.72 -53.37
C THR A 126 -42.72 26.86 -54.28
N PRO A 127 -42.87 27.93 -55.09
CA PRO A 127 -43.93 27.98 -56.08
C PRO A 127 -43.64 26.90 -57.13
N TYR A 128 -44.58 25.97 -57.26
CA TYR A 128 -44.59 24.95 -58.29
C TYR A 128 -44.62 25.67 -59.65
N PHE A 129 -43.47 25.75 -60.33
CA PHE A 129 -43.40 26.27 -61.71
C PHE A 129 -43.96 25.18 -62.64
N ASP A 130 -45.22 25.35 -63.00
CA ASP A 130 -45.91 24.57 -64.02
C ASP A 130 -45.36 24.98 -65.41
N LEU A 131 -44.41 24.20 -65.93
CA LEU A 131 -43.96 24.33 -67.31
C LEU A 131 -45.01 23.68 -68.23
N GLY A 132 -46.08 24.43 -68.50
CA GLY A 132 -47.03 24.12 -69.57
C GLY A 132 -46.35 24.27 -70.93
N PHE A 133 -45.85 23.15 -71.47
CA PHE A 133 -45.43 23.03 -72.85
C PHE A 133 -46.66 22.60 -73.66
N GLU A 134 -47.28 23.56 -74.35
CA GLU A 134 -48.35 23.30 -75.31
C GLU A 134 -47.69 23.04 -76.68
N ILE A 135 -47.75 21.78 -77.14
CA ILE A 135 -47.41 21.41 -78.52
C ILE A 135 -48.70 21.08 -79.25
N ASN A 136 -48.92 21.87 -80.30
CA ASN A 136 -49.94 21.79 -81.35
C ASN A 136 -49.76 20.52 -82.19
#